data_AF-A0A561DZH0-F1
#
_entry.id   AF-A0A561DZH0-F1
#
_cell.length_a   1.000
_cell.length_b   1.000
_cell.length_c   1.000
_cell.angle_alpha   90.00
_cell.angle_beta   90.00
_cell.angle_gamma   90.00
#
_symmetry.space_group_name_H-M   'P 1'
#
loop_
_entity.id
_entity.type
_entity.pdbx_description
1 polymer ?
#
loop_
_entity_poly.entity_id
_entity_poly.type
_entity_poly.pdbx_seq_one_letter_code
_entity_poly.pdbx_strand_id
1 'polypeptide(L)'
;MNVKSELTRNDVIFFMDMIDSVWSPNFKPQIFKQKPYYKILNQKNSDDYKRFLGVYKAIRHVLTERELTVLDEIYGVDKEGSQLKTIAAILNISPERVRQISKEAENKLAKKLLSQIKKCN
;
A
#
# COMPACT_ATOMS: atom_id res chain seq x y z
N MET A 1 -1.53 -16.60 -7.03
CA MET A 1 -2.62 -15.60 -6.81
C MET A 1 -2.93 -14.94 -8.13
N ASN A 2 -4.17 -15.00 -8.59
CA ASN A 2 -4.59 -14.40 -9.86
C ASN A 2 -4.62 -12.87 -9.68
N VAL A 3 -3.86 -12.12 -10.49
CA VAL A 3 -3.90 -10.65 -10.47
C VAL A 3 -5.25 -10.24 -11.06
N LYS A 4 -6.08 -9.51 -10.31
CA LYS A 4 -7.35 -8.98 -10.83
C LYS A 4 -7.05 -8.13 -12.06
N SER A 5 -7.63 -8.50 -13.21
CA SER A 5 -7.49 -7.76 -14.47
C SER A 5 -8.19 -6.40 -14.41
N GLU A 6 -9.26 -6.28 -13.63
CA GLU A 6 -10.01 -5.04 -13.43
C GLU A 6 -10.22 -4.76 -11.93
N LEU A 7 -9.84 -3.56 -11.51
CA LEU A 7 -10.07 -3.08 -10.14
C LEU A 7 -11.43 -2.39 -10.08
N THR A 8 -12.28 -2.83 -9.15
CA THR A 8 -13.57 -2.15 -8.92
C THR A 8 -13.36 -0.85 -8.14
N ARG A 9 -14.32 0.09 -8.24
CA ARG A 9 -14.32 1.32 -7.42
C ARG A 9 -14.20 1.01 -5.92
N ASN A 10 -14.88 -0.03 -5.45
CA ASN A 10 -14.83 -0.46 -4.05
C ASN A 10 -13.45 -0.98 -3.65
N ASP A 11 -12.75 -1.69 -4.53
CA ASP A 11 -11.38 -2.18 -4.26
C ASP A 11 -10.40 -1.02 -4.09
N VAL A 12 -10.55 0.02 -4.92
CA VAL A 12 -9.72 1.23 -4.81
C VAL A 12 -10.00 1.99 -3.53
N ILE A 13 -11.27 2.24 -3.20
CA ILE A 13 -11.65 2.93 -1.95
C ILE A 13 -11.12 2.15 -0.75
N PHE A 14 -11.31 0.84 -0.73
CA PHE A 14 -10.78 -0.04 0.30
C PHE A 14 -9.25 0.10 0.45
N PHE A 15 -8.51 0.07 -0.67
CA PHE A 15 -7.06 0.24 -0.62
C PHE A 15 -6.66 1.62 -0.08
N MET A 16 -7.33 2.70 -0.53
CA MET A 16 -7.09 4.06 -0.06
C MET A 16 -7.38 4.22 1.44
N ASP A 17 -8.43 3.56 1.96
CA ASP A 17 -8.73 3.50 3.38
C ASP A 17 -7.62 2.79 4.16
N MET A 18 -7.12 1.68 3.61
CA MET A 18 -6.09 0.87 4.26
C MET A 18 -4.76 1.61 4.43
N ILE A 19 -4.37 2.42 3.44
CA ILE A 19 -3.16 3.27 3.51
C ILE A 19 -3.40 4.62 4.19
N ASP A 20 -4.62 4.88 4.67
CA ASP A 20 -5.04 6.15 5.28
C ASP A 20 -4.78 7.35 4.34
N SER A 21 -5.20 7.21 3.09
CA SER A 21 -4.98 8.21 2.04
C SER A 21 -5.93 9.40 2.20
N VAL A 22 -5.41 10.62 2.05
CA VAL A 22 -6.21 11.85 1.97
C VAL A 22 -7.17 11.88 0.78
N TRP A 23 -6.94 11.01 -0.21
CA TRP A 23 -7.77 10.88 -1.41
C TRP A 23 -8.93 9.90 -1.23
N SER A 24 -8.98 9.19 -0.09
CA SER A 24 -10.14 8.34 0.21
C SER A 24 -11.38 9.20 0.47
N PRO A 25 -12.58 8.80 -0.03
CA PRO A 25 -13.83 9.43 0.38
C PRO A 25 -14.12 9.30 1.89
N ASN A 26 -13.50 8.33 2.58
CA ASN A 26 -13.70 8.09 4.02
C ASN A 26 -12.59 8.72 4.89
N PHE A 27 -11.70 9.52 4.30
CA PHE A 27 -10.57 10.10 5.03
C PHE A 27 -11.05 11.03 6.16
N LYS A 28 -10.55 10.77 7.36
CA LYS A 28 -10.76 11.61 8.55
C LYS A 28 -9.42 11.90 9.19
N PRO A 29 -9.00 13.18 9.30
CA PRO A 29 -7.71 13.53 9.89
C PRO A 29 -7.68 13.12 11.37
N GLN A 30 -6.62 12.44 11.77
CA GLN A 30 -6.42 12.02 13.16
C GLN A 30 -4.94 12.04 13.51
N ILE A 31 -4.62 12.57 14.69
CA ILE A 31 -3.24 12.65 15.20
C ILE A 31 -2.85 11.28 15.77
N PHE A 32 -1.60 10.86 15.55
CA PHE A 32 -1.02 9.59 16.05
C PHE A 32 -1.73 8.30 15.61
N LYS A 33 -2.51 8.35 14.51
CA LYS A 33 -3.19 7.17 13.97
C LYS A 33 -2.20 6.22 13.27
N GLN A 34 -2.27 4.94 13.63
CA GLN A 34 -1.61 3.88 12.86
C GLN A 34 -2.41 3.59 11.59
N LYS A 35 -1.74 3.40 10.46
CA LYS A 35 -2.40 3.06 9.19
C LYS A 35 -3.19 1.74 9.33
N PRO A 36 -4.45 1.67 8.85
CA PRO A 36 -5.29 0.49 9.05
C PRO A 36 -4.70 -0.82 8.52
N TYR A 37 -3.92 -0.81 7.42
CA TYR A 37 -3.37 -2.04 6.87
C TYR A 37 -2.51 -2.84 7.86
N TYR A 38 -1.89 -2.19 8.87
CA TYR A 38 -1.07 -2.91 9.86
C TYR A 38 -1.85 -3.98 10.62
N LYS A 39 -3.18 -3.85 10.71
CA LYS A 39 -4.06 -4.82 11.38
C LYS A 39 -4.24 -6.12 10.59
N ILE A 40 -4.09 -6.05 9.26
CA ILE A 40 -4.37 -7.17 8.35
C ILE A 40 -3.10 -7.86 7.82
N LEU A 41 -1.91 -7.25 7.97
CA LEU A 41 -0.66 -7.82 7.44
C LEU A 41 -0.33 -9.22 7.98
N ASN A 42 -0.71 -9.51 9.23
CA ASN A 42 -0.49 -10.82 9.85
C ASN A 42 -1.60 -11.83 9.53
N GLN A 43 -2.67 -11.39 8.86
CA GLN A 43 -3.85 -12.21 8.57
C GLN A 43 -3.81 -12.70 7.11
N LYS A 44 -2.75 -13.42 6.72
CA LYS A 44 -2.49 -13.79 5.31
C LYS A 44 -3.64 -14.52 4.60
N ASN A 45 -4.47 -15.22 5.36
CA ASN A 45 -5.61 -15.96 4.84
C ASN A 45 -6.90 -15.14 4.78
N SER A 46 -6.95 -13.94 5.37
CA SER A 46 -8.14 -13.10 5.35
C SER A 46 -8.40 -12.52 3.97
N ASP A 47 -9.67 -12.33 3.67
CA ASP A 47 -10.08 -11.73 2.39
C ASP A 47 -9.63 -10.29 2.29
N ASP A 48 -9.57 -9.56 3.40
CA ASP A 48 -9.05 -8.19 3.46
C ASP A 48 -7.58 -8.13 3.08
N TYR A 49 -6.74 -9.04 3.60
CA TYR A 49 -5.32 -9.10 3.22
C TYR A 49 -5.16 -9.43 1.74
N LYS A 50 -5.86 -10.47 1.26
CA LYS A 50 -5.81 -10.88 -0.16
C LYS A 50 -6.28 -9.75 -1.09
N ARG A 51 -7.34 -9.04 -0.69
CA ARG A 51 -7.88 -7.89 -1.42
C ARG A 51 -6.88 -6.74 -1.44
N PHE A 52 -6.34 -6.36 -0.29
CA PHE A 52 -5.34 -5.30 -0.16
C PHE A 52 -4.13 -5.58 -1.05
N LEU A 53 -3.56 -6.78 -0.93
CA LEU A 53 -2.39 -7.20 -1.71
C LEU A 53 -2.71 -7.33 -3.21
N GLY A 54 -3.93 -7.76 -3.55
CA GLY A 54 -4.41 -7.85 -4.93
C GLY A 54 -4.44 -6.48 -5.62
N VAL A 55 -4.97 -5.44 -4.94
CA VAL A 55 -4.96 -4.06 -5.46
C VAL A 55 -3.52 -3.56 -5.60
N TYR A 56 -2.69 -3.76 -4.58
CA TYR A 56 -1.28 -3.38 -4.62
C TYR A 56 -0.55 -4.03 -5.81
N LYS A 57 -0.64 -5.36 -5.98
CA LYS A 57 0.02 -6.09 -7.07
C LYS A 57 -0.45 -5.62 -8.46
N ALA A 58 -1.71 -5.23 -8.62
CA ALA A 58 -2.23 -4.71 -9.88
C ALA A 58 -1.65 -3.34 -10.26
N ILE A 59 -1.32 -2.49 -9.28
CA ILE A 59 -0.93 -1.09 -9.54
C ILE A 59 0.55 -0.77 -9.27
N ARG A 60 1.29 -1.66 -8.60
CA ARG A 60 2.68 -1.42 -8.17
C ARG A 60 3.67 -1.12 -9.31
N HIS A 61 3.32 -1.44 -10.56
CA HIS A 61 4.14 -1.15 -11.74
C HIS A 61 4.46 0.35 -11.95
N VAL A 62 3.77 1.26 -11.27
CA VAL A 62 4.06 2.71 -11.32
C VAL A 62 5.17 3.15 -10.38
N LEU A 63 5.68 2.26 -9.54
CA LEU A 63 6.70 2.54 -8.54
C LEU A 63 8.10 2.28 -9.10
N THR A 64 9.07 3.00 -8.57
CA THR A 64 10.50 2.69 -8.81
C THR A 64 10.90 1.40 -8.10
N GLU A 65 11.99 0.77 -8.54
CA GLU A 65 12.53 -0.45 -7.88
C GLU A 65 12.72 -0.24 -6.38
N ARG A 66 13.27 0.91 -5.98
CA ARG A 66 13.49 1.23 -4.57
C ARG A 66 12.19 1.34 -3.77
N GLU A 67 11.16 1.95 -4.35
CA GLU A 67 9.83 2.05 -3.73
C GLU A 67 9.14 0.69 -3.64
N LEU A 68 9.27 -0.12 -4.70
CA LEU A 68 8.81 -1.50 -4.74
C LEU A 68 9.43 -2.33 -3.63
N THR A 69 10.76 -2.29 -3.48
CA THR A 69 11.45 -3.00 -2.40
C THR A 69 10.88 -2.58 -1.04
N VAL A 70 10.73 -1.27 -0.78
CA VAL A 70 10.19 -0.80 0.50
C VAL A 70 8.77 -1.31 0.75
N LEU A 71 7.86 -1.21 -0.22
CA LEU A 71 6.47 -1.62 -0.02
C LEU A 71 6.30 -3.14 -0.04
N ASP A 72 7.03 -3.89 -0.86
CA ASP A 72 7.02 -5.36 -0.87
C ASP A 72 7.48 -5.91 0.48
N GLU A 73 8.53 -5.31 1.08
CA GLU A 73 8.99 -5.64 2.42
C GLU A 73 7.94 -5.29 3.49
N ILE A 74 7.34 -4.09 3.46
CA ILE A 74 6.35 -3.67 4.46
C ILE A 74 5.09 -4.53 4.37
N TYR A 75 4.58 -4.78 3.17
CA TYR A 75 3.33 -5.52 2.95
C TYR A 75 3.50 -7.04 3.01
N GLY A 76 4.75 -7.52 3.11
CA GLY A 76 5.04 -8.95 3.16
C GLY A 76 4.65 -9.65 1.86
N VAL A 77 5.04 -9.08 0.72
CA VAL A 77 4.78 -9.71 -0.58
C VAL A 77 5.58 -11.00 -0.67
N ASP A 78 4.88 -12.13 -0.72
CA ASP A 78 5.45 -13.48 -0.84
C ASP A 78 6.36 -13.90 0.35
N LYS A 79 6.34 -13.13 1.45
CA LYS A 79 7.05 -13.42 2.71
C LYS A 79 6.35 -12.79 3.91
N GLU A 80 6.99 -12.75 5.07
CA GLU A 80 6.50 -11.97 6.22
C GLU A 80 6.90 -10.50 6.08
N GLY A 81 6.07 -9.60 6.62
CA GLY A 81 6.33 -8.18 6.60
C GLY A 81 7.54 -7.81 7.46
N SER A 82 8.45 -7.03 6.91
CA SER A 82 9.67 -6.59 7.60
C SER A 82 9.44 -5.33 8.42
N GLN A 83 10.16 -5.22 9.53
CA GLN A 83 10.21 -3.97 10.31
C GLN A 83 11.01 -2.89 9.57
N LEU A 84 10.70 -1.62 9.81
CA LEU A 84 11.39 -0.49 9.19
C LEU A 84 12.91 -0.52 9.40
N LYS A 85 13.39 -0.99 10.56
CA LYS A 85 14.82 -1.12 10.87
C LYS A 85 15.51 -2.15 9.96
N THR A 86 14.85 -3.26 9.69
CA THR A 86 15.38 -4.31 8.80
C THR A 86 15.48 -3.77 7.36
N ILE A 87 14.43 -3.10 6.88
CA ILE A 87 14.40 -2.51 5.54
C ILE A 87 15.47 -1.42 5.40
N ALA A 88 15.62 -0.60 6.44
CA ALA A 88 16.65 0.43 6.53
C ALA A 88 18.06 -0.16 6.38
N ALA A 89 18.35 -1.28 7.05
CA ALA A 89 19.61 -1.99 6.93
C ALA A 89 19.84 -2.55 5.51
N ILE A 90 18.82 -3.18 4.91
CA ILE A 90 18.88 -3.72 3.53
C ILE A 90 19.24 -2.62 2.52
N LEU A 91 18.64 -1.43 2.68
CA LEU A 91 18.80 -0.32 1.75
C LEU A 91 19.91 0.66 2.16
N ASN A 92 20.63 0.38 3.25
CA ASN A 92 21.64 1.25 3.85
C ASN A 92 21.17 2.71 4.02
N ILE A 93 20.02 2.90 4.65
CA ILE A 93 19.40 4.21 4.94
C ILE A 93 18.81 4.26 6.35
N SER A 94 18.34 5.42 6.80
CA SER A 94 17.63 5.53 8.08
C SER A 94 16.19 4.97 8.02
N PRO A 95 15.65 4.46 9.15
CA PRO A 95 14.24 4.07 9.25
C PRO A 95 13.25 5.20 8.87
N GLU A 96 13.59 6.44 9.20
CA GLU A 96 12.81 7.63 8.84
C GLU A 96 12.77 7.80 7.33
N ARG A 97 13.88 7.54 6.62
CA ARG A 97 13.92 7.60 5.16
C ARG A 97 13.06 6.49 4.54
N VAL A 98 13.04 5.27 5.13
CA VAL A 98 12.12 4.21 4.71
C VAL A 98 10.66 4.66 4.87
N ARG A 99 10.32 5.30 5.99
CA ARG A 99 8.97 5.83 6.25
C ARG A 99 8.56 6.90 5.24
N GLN A 100 9.49 7.77 4.87
CA GLN A 100 9.24 8.78 3.86
C GLN A 100 9.01 8.14 2.48
N ILE A 101 9.88 7.21 2.07
CA ILE A 101 9.75 6.49 0.80
C ILE A 101 8.42 5.75 0.73
N SER A 102 8.02 5.06 1.80
CA SER A 102 6.73 4.34 1.82
C SER A 102 5.54 5.29 1.69
N LYS A 103 5.58 6.45 2.37
CA LYS A 103 4.52 7.47 2.25
C LYS A 103 4.45 8.07 0.84
N GLU A 104 5.59 8.36 0.23
CA GLU A 104 5.68 8.88 -1.14
C GLU A 104 5.16 7.85 -2.15
N ALA A 105 5.57 6.58 -2.02
CA ALA A 105 5.12 5.49 -2.86
C ALA A 105 3.60 5.26 -2.76
N GLU A 106 3.05 5.16 -1.55
CA GLU A 106 1.61 5.04 -1.33
C GLU A 106 0.81 6.21 -1.93
N ASN A 107 1.33 7.44 -1.80
CA ASN A 107 0.72 8.60 -2.42
C ASN A 107 0.71 8.50 -3.95
N LYS A 108 1.79 7.98 -4.57
CA LYS A 108 1.83 7.71 -6.02
C LYS A 108 0.76 6.69 -6.42
N LEU A 109 0.65 5.59 -5.66
CA LEU A 109 -0.38 4.57 -5.90
C LEU A 109 -1.79 5.16 -5.81
N ALA A 110 -2.09 5.90 -4.74
CA ALA A 110 -3.40 6.54 -4.54
C ALA A 110 -3.75 7.49 -5.69
N LYS A 111 -2.80 8.34 -6.13
CA LYS A 111 -3.02 9.24 -7.27
C LYS A 111 -3.30 8.48 -8.56
N LYS A 112 -2.56 7.40 -8.83
CA LYS A 112 -2.78 6.56 -10.01
C LYS A 112 -4.17 5.92 -9.98
N LEU A 113 -4.56 5.33 -8.86
CA LEU A 113 -5.88 4.70 -8.70
C LEU A 113 -7.03 5.72 -8.85
N LEU A 114 -6.88 6.91 -8.28
CA LEU A 114 -7.85 8.00 -8.44
C LEU A 114 -8.00 8.39 -9.92
N SER A 115 -6.90 8.46 -10.67
CA SER A 115 -6.92 8.78 -12.10
C SER A 115 -7.63 7.71 -12.93
N GLN A 116 -7.55 6.44 -12.54
CA GLN A 116 -8.23 5.34 -13.22
C GLN A 116 -9.74 5.41 -13.02
N ILE A 117 -10.21 5.67 -11.79
CA ILE A 117 -11.65 5.80 -11.50
C ILE A 117 -12.25 6.99 -12.24
N LYS A 118 -11.55 8.13 -12.29
CA LYS A 118 -12.05 9.33 -12.97
C LYS A 118 -12.22 9.16 -14.48
N LYS A 119 -11.51 8.21 -15.11
CA LYS A 119 -11.63 7.93 -16.55
C LYS A 119 -12.78 6.97 -16.90
N CYS A 120 -13.35 6.30 -15.90
CA CYS A 120 -14.43 5.32 -16.08
C CYS A 120 -15.83 5.90 -15.81
N ASN A 121 -15.92 7.16 -15.38
CA ASN A 121 -17.16 7.95 -15.29
C ASN A 121 -17.21 8.93 -16.45
#